data_AF-A0A2M7GUZ0-F1
#
_entry.id   AF-A0A2M7GUZ0-F1
#
_cell.length_a   1.000
_cell.length_b   1.000
_cell.length_c   1.000
_cell.angle_alpha   90.00
_cell.angle_beta   90.00
_cell.angle_gamma   90.00
#
_symmetry.space_group_name_H-M   'P 1'
#
loop_
_entity.id
_entity.type
_entity.pdbx_description
1 polymer ?
#
loop_
_entity_poly.entity_id
_entity_poly.type
_entity_poly.pdbx_seq_one_letter_code
_entity_poly.pdbx_strand_id
1 'polypeptide(L)'
;GQKAGADQLLAVLLGGGTATINRCVDADKCLSVNASANLTVPAAGAFTERVRTVLESIQDKIDTDGALTVDEQALLNATTIPVYKIVNVMSAYQGGLSSLSLPQYADLIALDILYRFSGDLLDEAEKGGAGLALADDQILKDWRDGLQTAKRTLREKMAGVSDNFTKAVNIVDSVRVLEQHLIGNMSAHMRGNIGWINGSE
;
A
#
# COMPACT_ATOMS: atom_id res chain seq x y z
N GLY A 1 11.25 22.67 5.94
CA GLY A 1 11.55 22.74 4.49
C GLY A 1 11.50 21.37 3.84
N GLN A 2 12.47 20.50 4.12
CA GLN A 2 12.73 19.28 3.35
C GLN A 2 11.68 18.14 3.48
N LYS A 3 11.04 17.99 4.65
CA LYS A 3 9.99 16.96 4.85
C LYS A 3 8.75 17.17 3.97
N ALA A 4 8.33 18.42 3.78
CA ALA A 4 7.15 18.75 2.98
C ALA A 4 7.30 18.36 1.49
N GLY A 5 8.51 18.43 0.95
CA GLY A 5 8.77 18.05 -0.46
C GLY A 5 8.77 16.54 -0.67
N ALA A 6 9.29 15.76 0.28
CA ALA A 6 9.28 14.30 0.20
C ALA A 6 7.85 13.74 0.28
N ASP A 7 7.04 14.28 1.19
CA ASP A 7 5.63 13.86 1.34
C ASP A 7 4.80 14.23 0.09
N GLN A 8 5.05 15.40 -0.52
CA GLN A 8 4.38 15.81 -1.75
C GLN A 8 4.76 14.90 -2.95
N LEU A 9 6.04 14.58 -3.09
CA LEU A 9 6.50 13.66 -4.14
C LEU A 9 5.86 12.27 -3.97
N LEU A 10 5.80 11.78 -2.73
CA LEU A 10 5.16 10.50 -2.41
C LEU A 10 3.68 10.50 -2.83
N ALA A 11 2.95 11.56 -2.49
CA ALA A 11 1.55 11.71 -2.86
C ALA A 11 1.36 11.70 -4.39
N VAL A 12 2.23 12.39 -5.13
CA VAL A 12 2.16 12.45 -6.60
C VAL A 12 2.50 11.10 -7.25
N LEU A 13 3.45 10.34 -6.70
CA LEU A 13 3.76 9.00 -7.21
C LEU A 13 2.61 8.01 -6.96
N LEU A 14 1.94 8.12 -5.81
CA LEU A 14 0.84 7.23 -5.42
C LEU A 14 -0.48 7.54 -6.14
N GLY A 15 -0.89 8.81 -6.15
CA GLY A 15 -2.22 9.25 -6.64
C GLY A 15 -2.18 10.10 -7.92
N GLY A 16 -1.01 10.41 -8.45
CA GLY A 16 -0.85 11.31 -9.58
C GLY A 16 -0.81 12.79 -9.18
N GLY A 17 -0.59 13.66 -10.16
CA GLY A 17 -0.47 15.11 -9.95
C GLY A 17 0.88 15.65 -10.40
N THR A 18 1.28 16.80 -9.86
CA THR A 18 2.57 17.43 -10.18
C THR A 18 3.33 17.78 -8.91
N ALA A 19 4.60 17.37 -8.86
CA ALA A 19 5.54 17.71 -7.80
C ALA A 19 6.75 18.42 -8.39
N THR A 20 7.32 19.33 -7.60
CA THR A 20 8.61 19.93 -7.91
C THR A 20 9.72 19.04 -7.37
N ILE A 21 10.66 18.66 -8.23
CA ILE A 21 11.80 17.82 -7.90
C ILE A 21 13.11 18.52 -8.24
N ASN A 22 14.16 18.07 -7.56
CA ASN A 22 15.52 18.38 -7.92
C ASN A 22 15.95 17.45 -9.05
N ARG A 23 16.42 18.02 -10.17
CA ARG A 23 16.93 17.25 -11.32
C ARG A 23 18.34 17.72 -11.65
N CYS A 24 19.26 16.79 -11.87
CA CYS A 24 20.58 17.11 -12.39
C CYS A 24 20.44 17.84 -13.74
N VAL A 25 21.18 18.93 -13.92
CA VAL A 25 21.20 19.64 -15.22
C VAL A 25 21.91 18.79 -16.28
N ASP A 26 22.99 18.13 -15.87
CA ASP A 26 23.76 17.19 -16.68
C ASP A 26 23.68 15.81 -16.01
N ALA A 27 23.14 14.82 -16.72
CA ALA A 27 22.85 13.50 -16.18
C ALA A 27 24.12 12.69 -15.86
N ASP A 28 25.20 12.93 -16.60
CA ASP A 28 26.43 12.12 -16.51
C ASP A 28 27.32 12.59 -15.36
N LYS A 29 27.32 13.91 -15.08
CA LYS A 29 28.19 14.51 -14.07
C LYS A 29 27.46 14.94 -12.79
N CYS A 30 26.17 15.30 -12.90
CA CYS A 30 25.33 15.85 -11.83
C CYS A 30 26.03 16.84 -10.86
N LEU A 31 26.89 17.72 -11.40
CA LEU A 31 27.58 18.74 -10.60
C LEU A 31 26.72 19.98 -10.33
N SER A 32 25.59 20.11 -11.03
CA SER A 32 24.63 21.20 -10.88
C SER A 32 23.20 20.67 -10.90
N VAL A 33 22.35 21.25 -10.05
CA VAL A 33 20.98 20.81 -9.81
C VAL A 33 20.02 21.91 -10.20
N ASN A 34 19.03 21.59 -11.04
CA ASN A 34 17.84 22.39 -11.23
C ASN A 34 16.86 22.05 -10.10
N ALA A 35 16.66 23.00 -9.18
CA ALA A 35 15.84 22.83 -7.98
C ALA A 35 14.33 23.04 -8.20
N SER A 36 13.87 23.17 -9.45
CA SER A 36 12.47 23.47 -9.76
C SER A 36 11.94 22.73 -10.98
N ALA A 37 12.44 21.51 -11.22
CA ALA A 37 11.93 20.69 -12.30
C ALA A 37 10.57 20.10 -11.93
N ASN A 38 9.60 20.16 -12.85
CA ASN A 38 8.30 19.53 -12.64
C ASN A 38 8.37 18.03 -13.00
N LEU A 39 7.77 17.22 -12.13
CA LEU A 39 7.41 15.83 -12.38
C LEU A 39 5.90 15.73 -12.37
N THR A 40 5.31 15.28 -13.48
CA THR A 40 3.87 15.06 -13.60
C THR A 40 3.59 13.57 -13.78
N VAL A 41 2.73 13.03 -12.94
CA VAL A 41 2.26 11.65 -13.01
C VAL A 41 0.76 11.68 -13.32
N PRO A 42 0.30 11.11 -14.46
CA PRO A 42 -1.12 11.00 -14.74
C PRO A 42 -1.81 10.14 -13.67
N ALA A 43 -3.04 10.46 -13.27
CA ALA A 43 -3.79 9.67 -12.29
C ALA A 43 -3.95 8.19 -12.72
N ALA A 44 -4.20 7.94 -14.00
CA ALA A 44 -4.27 6.58 -14.55
C ALA A 44 -2.92 5.84 -14.56
N GLY A 45 -1.80 6.58 -14.49
CA GLY A 45 -0.46 6.02 -14.36
C GLY A 45 0.03 6.03 -12.90
N ALA A 46 -0.81 6.45 -11.96
CA ALA A 46 -0.46 6.51 -10.57
C ALA A 46 -0.31 5.09 -10.01
N PHE A 47 0.58 4.94 -9.04
CA PHE A 47 0.96 3.62 -8.58
C PHE A 47 -0.21 2.87 -7.93
N THR A 48 -1.10 3.57 -7.20
CA THR A 48 -2.32 2.98 -6.64
C THR A 48 -3.18 2.32 -7.71
N GLU A 49 -3.44 3.01 -8.82
CA GLU A 49 -4.31 2.50 -9.88
C GLU A 49 -3.70 1.29 -10.58
N ARG A 50 -2.38 1.29 -10.79
CA ARG A 50 -1.69 0.11 -11.31
C ARG A 50 -1.78 -1.08 -10.34
N VAL A 51 -1.60 -0.84 -9.05
CA VAL A 51 -1.77 -1.89 -8.02
C VAL A 51 -3.20 -2.42 -8.02
N ARG A 52 -4.21 -1.54 -8.07
CA ARG A 52 -5.63 -1.90 -8.17
C ARG A 52 -5.89 -2.87 -9.32
N THR A 53 -5.49 -2.52 -10.53
CA THR A 53 -5.70 -3.37 -11.73
C THR A 53 -5.03 -4.74 -11.60
N VAL A 54 -3.82 -4.79 -11.04
CA VAL A 54 -3.12 -6.08 -10.84
C VAL A 54 -3.84 -6.92 -9.77
N LEU A 55 -4.36 -6.32 -8.70
CA LEU A 55 -5.12 -7.04 -7.67
C LEU A 55 -6.45 -7.58 -8.20
N GLU A 56 -7.16 -6.82 -9.03
CA GLU A 56 -8.38 -7.27 -9.72
C GLU A 56 -8.06 -8.49 -10.60
N SER A 57 -7.00 -8.42 -11.40
CA SER A 57 -6.58 -9.54 -12.25
C SER A 57 -6.14 -10.79 -11.45
N ILE A 58 -5.49 -10.62 -10.30
CA ILE A 58 -5.17 -11.73 -9.39
C ILE A 58 -6.44 -12.37 -8.84
N GLN A 59 -7.41 -11.56 -8.43
CA GLN A 59 -8.68 -12.04 -7.91
C GLN A 59 -9.43 -12.86 -8.97
N ASP A 60 -9.56 -12.35 -10.18
CA ASP A 60 -10.22 -13.04 -11.29
C ASP A 60 -9.54 -14.39 -11.59
N LYS A 61 -8.20 -14.46 -11.53
CA LYS A 61 -7.45 -15.70 -11.73
C LYS A 61 -7.62 -16.69 -10.60
N ILE A 62 -7.72 -16.25 -9.35
CA ILE A 62 -8.01 -17.16 -8.25
C ILE A 62 -9.43 -17.74 -8.40
N ASP A 63 -10.41 -16.91 -8.77
CA ASP A 63 -11.80 -17.33 -8.95
C ASP A 63 -11.98 -18.29 -10.14
N THR A 64 -11.14 -18.16 -11.17
CA THR A 64 -11.18 -18.98 -12.39
C THR A 64 -10.13 -20.09 -12.46
N ASP A 65 -9.34 -20.28 -11.39
CA ASP A 65 -8.18 -21.19 -11.34
C ASP A 65 -7.16 -20.94 -12.48
N GLY A 66 -6.97 -19.66 -12.82
CA GLY A 66 -6.04 -19.17 -13.83
C GLY A 66 -4.61 -18.99 -13.30
N ALA A 67 -3.63 -19.15 -14.19
CA ALA A 67 -2.22 -18.95 -13.84
C ALA A 67 -1.85 -17.47 -13.70
N LEU A 68 -1.06 -17.16 -12.67
CA LEU A 68 -0.51 -15.81 -12.46
C LEU A 68 0.56 -15.45 -13.50
N THR A 69 0.50 -14.23 -13.98
CA THR A 69 1.50 -13.58 -14.84
C THR A 69 2.72 -13.15 -14.04
N VAL A 70 3.80 -12.82 -14.76
CA VAL A 70 5.05 -12.32 -14.17
C VAL A 70 4.82 -11.05 -13.34
N ASP A 71 4.01 -10.12 -13.84
CA ASP A 71 3.73 -8.84 -13.17
C ASP A 71 2.96 -9.04 -11.86
N GLU A 72 2.00 -9.98 -11.85
CA GLU A 72 1.24 -10.33 -10.64
C GLU A 72 2.14 -10.99 -9.60
N GLN A 73 2.99 -11.93 -10.01
CA GLN A 73 3.97 -12.55 -9.14
C GLN A 73 4.97 -11.52 -8.58
N ALA A 74 5.42 -10.58 -9.41
CA ALA A 74 6.30 -9.51 -8.99
C ALA A 74 5.65 -8.62 -7.93
N LEU A 75 4.37 -8.27 -8.10
CA LEU A 75 3.62 -7.53 -7.08
C LEU A 75 3.58 -8.29 -5.74
N LEU A 76 3.19 -9.56 -5.77
CA LEU A 76 3.10 -10.41 -4.57
C LEU A 76 4.45 -10.55 -3.86
N ASN A 77 5.53 -10.62 -4.61
CA ASN A 77 6.89 -10.69 -4.07
C ASN A 77 7.38 -9.35 -3.52
N ALA A 78 6.85 -8.23 -4.03
CA ALA A 78 7.19 -6.89 -3.59
C ALA A 78 6.41 -6.48 -2.32
N THR A 79 5.28 -7.10 -2.02
CA THR A 79 4.53 -6.83 -0.79
C THR A 79 5.12 -7.55 0.43
N THR A 80 5.01 -6.92 1.62
CA THR A 80 5.24 -7.59 2.91
C THR A 80 3.96 -8.24 3.45
N ILE A 81 2.81 -7.79 2.96
CA ILE A 81 1.49 -8.35 3.25
C ILE A 81 1.31 -9.64 2.44
N PRO A 82 0.78 -10.74 3.01
CA PRO A 82 0.56 -12.00 2.29
C PRO A 82 -0.69 -11.94 1.38
N VAL A 83 -0.68 -11.03 0.40
CA VAL A 83 -1.84 -10.68 -0.45
C VAL A 83 -2.51 -11.90 -1.09
N TYR A 84 -1.74 -12.80 -1.73
CA TYR A 84 -2.31 -13.97 -2.40
C TYR A 84 -3.08 -14.90 -1.46
N LYS A 85 -2.53 -15.16 -0.27
CA LYS A 85 -3.18 -16.01 0.74
C LYS A 85 -4.51 -15.41 1.16
N ILE A 86 -4.56 -14.10 1.28
CA ILE A 86 -5.74 -13.34 1.69
C ILE A 86 -6.83 -13.44 0.61
N VAL A 87 -6.48 -13.19 -0.65
CA VAL A 87 -7.44 -13.35 -1.77
C VAL A 87 -7.98 -14.76 -1.84
N ASN A 88 -7.10 -15.77 -1.75
CA ASN A 88 -7.52 -17.16 -1.86
C ASN A 88 -8.50 -17.57 -0.74
N VAL A 89 -8.28 -17.09 0.50
CA VAL A 89 -9.22 -17.30 1.60
C VAL A 89 -10.55 -16.57 1.35
N MET A 90 -10.53 -15.39 0.75
CA MET A 90 -11.73 -14.64 0.41
C MET A 90 -12.54 -15.32 -0.70
N SER A 91 -11.88 -15.75 -1.77
CA SER A 91 -12.50 -16.43 -2.93
C SER A 91 -13.09 -17.80 -2.57
N ALA A 92 -12.46 -18.56 -1.68
CA ALA A 92 -12.97 -19.86 -1.24
C ALA A 92 -14.28 -19.77 -0.42
N TYR A 93 -14.62 -18.58 0.09
CA TYR A 93 -15.84 -18.36 0.86
C TYR A 93 -17.04 -18.11 -0.06
N GLN A 94 -17.80 -19.18 -0.35
CA GLN A 94 -19.01 -19.19 -1.20
C GLN A 94 -20.19 -18.31 -0.69
N GLY A 95 -20.05 -17.59 0.42
CA GLY A 95 -21.08 -16.73 1.01
C GLY A 95 -21.15 -15.31 0.43
N GLY A 96 -20.31 -14.98 -0.55
CA GLY A 96 -20.24 -13.64 -1.13
C GLY A 96 -19.60 -12.64 -0.17
N LEU A 97 -18.27 -12.54 -0.19
CA LEU A 97 -17.57 -11.37 0.34
C LEU A 97 -17.76 -10.20 -0.64
N SER A 98 -19.01 -9.74 -0.80
CA SER A 98 -19.32 -8.52 -1.55
C SER A 98 -18.84 -7.25 -0.83
N SER A 99 -18.55 -7.33 0.48
CA SER A 99 -18.10 -6.21 1.31
C SER A 99 -16.58 -6.04 1.37
N LEU A 100 -15.80 -7.02 0.91
CA LEU A 100 -14.34 -7.05 1.05
C LEU A 100 -13.68 -7.20 -0.32
N SER A 101 -13.72 -6.15 -1.14
CA SER A 101 -12.95 -6.18 -2.39
C SER A 101 -11.51 -5.76 -2.08
N LEU A 102 -10.56 -6.68 -2.28
CA LEU A 102 -9.13 -6.38 -2.15
C LEU A 102 -8.69 -5.12 -2.93
N PRO A 103 -9.26 -4.80 -4.10
CA PRO A 103 -9.00 -3.53 -4.79
C PRO A 103 -9.27 -2.28 -3.94
N GLN A 104 -10.17 -2.32 -2.94
CA GLN A 104 -10.38 -1.20 -2.01
C GLN A 104 -9.16 -0.92 -1.11
N TYR A 105 -8.27 -1.91 -0.94
CA TYR A 105 -7.04 -1.78 -0.16
C TYR A 105 -5.80 -1.55 -1.03
N ALA A 106 -5.97 -1.26 -2.32
CA ALA A 106 -4.87 -0.97 -3.24
C ALA A 106 -3.96 0.15 -2.73
N ASP A 107 -4.50 1.18 -2.07
CA ASP A 107 -3.70 2.27 -1.49
C ASP A 107 -2.75 1.80 -0.39
N LEU A 108 -3.21 0.93 0.51
CA LEU A 108 -2.39 0.39 1.59
C LEU A 108 -1.30 -0.55 1.03
N ILE A 109 -1.64 -1.36 0.03
CA ILE A 109 -0.70 -2.26 -0.63
C ILE A 109 0.34 -1.46 -1.44
N ALA A 110 -0.08 -0.39 -2.12
CA ALA A 110 0.81 0.51 -2.83
C ALA A 110 1.79 1.20 -1.86
N LEU A 111 1.32 1.65 -0.70
CA LEU A 111 2.17 2.21 0.35
C LEU A 111 3.17 1.18 0.90
N ASP A 112 2.73 -0.07 1.11
CA ASP A 112 3.61 -1.16 1.56
C ASP A 112 4.77 -1.39 0.58
N ILE A 113 4.47 -1.56 -0.71
CA ILE A 113 5.48 -1.77 -1.75
C ILE A 113 6.43 -0.57 -1.83
N LEU A 114 5.89 0.64 -1.76
CA LEU A 114 6.68 1.86 -1.85
C LEU A 114 7.63 2.02 -0.67
N TYR A 115 7.19 1.69 0.54
CA TYR A 115 8.05 1.73 1.71
C TYR A 115 9.11 0.64 1.66
N ARG A 116 8.79 -0.56 1.19
CA ARG A 116 9.81 -1.60 0.98
C ARG A 116 10.87 -1.14 -0.02
N PHE A 117 10.46 -0.63 -1.18
CA PHE A 117 11.37 -0.10 -2.19
C PHE A 117 12.26 1.02 -1.62
N SER A 118 11.68 1.91 -0.82
CA SER A 118 12.44 2.96 -0.13
C SER A 118 13.49 2.37 0.83
N GLY A 119 13.19 1.24 1.47
CA GLY A 119 14.12 0.52 2.35
C GLY A 119 15.29 -0.07 1.58
N ASP A 120 14.99 -0.72 0.45
CA ASP A 120 16.01 -1.27 -0.45
C ASP A 120 16.95 -0.16 -0.96
N LEU A 121 16.40 1.03 -1.29
CA LEU A 121 17.20 2.19 -1.67
C LEU A 121 18.10 2.71 -0.52
N LEU A 122 17.58 2.75 0.70
CA LEU A 122 18.38 3.16 1.87
C LEU A 122 19.47 2.14 2.21
N ASP A 123 19.22 0.85 1.99
CA ASP A 123 20.22 -0.20 2.13
C ASP A 123 21.32 -0.07 1.08
N GLU A 124 20.95 0.21 -0.17
CA GLU A 124 21.93 0.42 -1.24
C GLU A 124 22.75 1.70 -1.05
N ALA A 125 22.11 2.79 -0.61
CA ALA A 125 22.80 4.02 -0.26
C ALA A 125 23.81 3.80 0.89
N GLU A 126 23.45 3.04 1.92
CA GLU A 126 24.38 2.70 3.02
C GLU A 126 25.60 1.93 2.52
N LYS A 127 25.40 0.92 1.65
CA LYS A 127 26.51 0.17 1.04
C LYS A 127 27.40 1.06 0.18
N GLY A 128 26.81 1.94 -0.62
CA GLY A 128 27.55 2.85 -1.50
C GLY A 128 28.47 3.81 -0.73
N GLY A 129 28.02 4.30 0.44
CA GLY A 129 28.85 5.17 1.26
C GLY A 129 29.86 4.46 2.16
N ALA A 130 29.76 3.14 2.36
CA ALA A 130 30.76 2.38 3.10
C ALA A 130 32.17 2.42 2.46
N GLY A 131 32.25 2.71 1.15
CA GLY A 131 33.50 2.90 0.41
C GLY A 131 34.03 4.33 0.37
N LEU A 132 33.33 5.30 0.96
CA LEU A 132 33.74 6.70 0.93
C LEU A 132 34.79 6.98 2.02
N ALA A 133 36.06 7.06 1.62
CA ALA A 133 37.11 7.68 2.43
C ALA A 133 37.02 9.21 2.29
N LEU A 134 36.04 9.83 2.96
CA LEU A 134 35.97 11.29 3.03
C LEU A 134 37.10 11.82 3.93
N ALA A 135 37.59 13.02 3.62
CA ALA A 135 38.61 13.70 4.43
C ALA A 135 38.07 14.20 5.80
N ASP A 136 36.76 14.11 6.02
CA ASP A 136 36.06 14.60 7.22
C ASP A 136 35.18 13.49 7.83
N ASP A 137 35.60 13.00 9.00
CA ASP A 137 34.91 11.97 9.78
C ASP A 137 33.53 12.42 10.30
N GLN A 138 33.32 13.72 10.51
CA GLN A 138 32.06 14.25 11.04
C GLN A 138 30.96 14.19 9.98
N ILE A 139 31.28 14.54 8.72
CA ILE A 139 30.33 14.46 7.60
C ILE A 139 29.90 13.00 7.37
N LEU A 140 30.83 12.06 7.42
CA LEU A 140 30.53 10.62 7.33
C LEU A 140 29.64 10.14 8.47
N LYS A 141 29.88 10.63 9.68
CA LYS A 141 29.06 10.29 10.84
C LYS A 141 27.64 10.84 10.69
N ASP A 142 27.49 12.11 10.37
CA ASP A 142 26.18 12.76 10.20
C ASP A 142 25.36 12.09 9.08
N TRP A 143 26.00 11.69 7.99
CA TRP A 143 25.36 10.94 6.92
C TRP A 143 24.88 9.55 7.38
N ARG A 144 25.71 8.79 8.10
CA ARG A 144 25.31 7.48 8.68
C ARG A 144 24.16 7.62 9.66
N ASP A 145 24.22 8.61 10.56
CA ASP A 145 23.17 8.86 11.55
C ASP A 145 21.85 9.26 10.87
N GLY A 146 21.94 10.03 9.78
CA GLY A 146 20.80 10.37 8.92
C GLY A 146 20.17 9.14 8.26
N LEU A 147 20.98 8.24 7.69
CA LEU A 147 20.50 6.98 7.11
C LEU A 147 19.82 6.08 8.14
N GLN A 148 20.45 5.90 9.30
CA GLN A 148 19.89 5.08 10.38
C GLN A 148 18.55 5.66 10.87
N THR A 149 18.45 6.98 10.97
CA THR A 149 17.19 7.66 11.30
C THR A 149 16.13 7.43 10.23
N ALA A 150 16.47 7.57 8.95
CA ALA A 150 15.55 7.32 7.84
C ALA A 150 15.04 5.87 7.83
N LYS A 151 15.92 4.89 8.04
CA LYS A 151 15.56 3.47 8.14
C LYS A 151 14.61 3.19 9.30
N ARG A 152 14.85 3.78 10.47
CA ARG A 152 13.95 3.66 11.63
C ARG A 152 12.57 4.21 11.31
N THR A 153 12.49 5.44 10.79
CA THR A 153 11.21 6.07 10.41
C THR A 153 10.47 5.25 9.35
N LEU A 154 11.20 4.67 8.40
CA LEU A 154 10.60 3.82 7.38
C LEU A 154 10.00 2.54 7.98
N ARG A 155 10.72 1.86 8.87
CA ARG A 155 10.21 0.67 9.57
C ARG A 155 8.96 0.97 10.39
N GLU A 156 8.92 2.11 11.06
CA GLU A 156 7.73 2.58 11.79
C GLU A 156 6.54 2.76 10.85
N LYS A 157 6.75 3.37 9.67
CA LYS A 157 5.71 3.54 8.64
C LYS A 157 5.23 2.21 8.07
N MET A 158 6.14 1.28 7.77
CA MET A 158 5.81 -0.06 7.28
C MET A 158 4.96 -0.84 8.30
N ALA A 159 5.36 -0.81 9.58
CA ALA A 159 4.60 -1.43 10.65
C ALA A 159 3.19 -0.84 10.75
N GLY A 160 3.05 0.49 10.61
CA GLY A 160 1.75 1.16 10.58
C GLY A 160 0.86 0.74 9.41
N VAL A 161 1.43 0.58 8.20
CA VAL A 161 0.67 0.08 7.03
C VAL A 161 0.20 -1.36 7.25
N SER A 162 1.08 -2.24 7.72
CA SER A 162 0.72 -3.64 8.01
C SER A 162 -0.35 -3.76 9.09
N ASP A 163 -0.27 -2.94 10.15
CA ASP A 163 -1.25 -2.89 11.22
C ASP A 163 -2.60 -2.36 10.73
N ASN A 164 -2.60 -1.25 9.97
CA ASN A 164 -3.81 -0.69 9.37
C ASN A 164 -4.49 -1.68 8.42
N PHE A 165 -3.71 -2.41 7.61
CA PHE A 165 -4.23 -3.43 6.73
C PHE A 165 -4.84 -4.60 7.51
N THR A 166 -4.15 -5.10 8.54
CA THR A 166 -4.65 -6.18 9.41
C THR A 166 -5.94 -5.78 10.12
N LYS A 167 -6.01 -4.55 10.65
CA LYS A 167 -7.22 -3.99 11.25
C LYS A 167 -8.36 -3.94 10.24
N ALA A 168 -8.08 -3.48 9.02
CA ALA A 168 -9.10 -3.41 7.99
C ALA A 168 -9.67 -4.79 7.65
N VAL A 169 -8.81 -5.80 7.50
CA VAL A 169 -9.25 -7.20 7.27
C VAL A 169 -10.05 -7.75 8.47
N ASN A 170 -9.59 -7.53 9.70
CA ASN A 170 -10.24 -8.03 10.91
C ASN A 170 -11.62 -7.39 11.17
N ILE A 171 -11.78 -6.10 10.85
CA ILE A 171 -13.07 -5.42 10.95
C ILE A 171 -14.08 -6.11 10.04
N VAL A 172 -13.69 -6.43 8.81
CA VAL A 172 -14.60 -7.08 7.88
C VAL A 172 -14.92 -8.52 8.30
N ASP A 173 -13.96 -9.27 8.86
CA ASP A 173 -14.23 -10.58 9.45
C ASP A 173 -15.22 -10.49 10.64
N SER A 174 -15.10 -9.45 11.46
CA SER A 174 -16.00 -9.21 12.59
C SER A 174 -17.43 -8.85 12.14
N VAL A 175 -17.56 -7.99 11.12
CA VAL A 175 -18.87 -7.66 10.50
C VAL A 175 -19.53 -8.93 9.97
N ARG A 176 -18.76 -9.80 9.32
CA ARG A 176 -19.24 -11.08 8.80
C ARG A 176 -19.80 -12.00 9.90
N VAL A 177 -19.11 -12.15 11.02
CA VAL A 177 -19.61 -12.98 12.15
C VAL A 177 -20.94 -12.44 12.66
N LEU A 178 -21.09 -11.12 12.75
CA LEU A 178 -22.34 -10.48 13.15
C LEU A 178 -23.47 -10.74 12.15
N GLU A 179 -23.20 -10.65 10.84
CA GLU A 179 -24.19 -10.96 9.80
C GLU A 179 -24.66 -12.43 9.85
N GLN A 180 -23.75 -13.39 10.03
CA GLN A 180 -24.10 -14.80 10.16
C GLN A 180 -24.99 -15.05 11.39
N HIS A 181 -24.71 -14.37 12.50
CA HIS A 181 -25.51 -14.42 13.71
C HIS A 181 -26.86 -13.74 13.52
N LEU A 182 -26.94 -12.63 12.78
CA LEU A 182 -28.21 -11.94 12.49
C LEU A 182 -29.10 -12.76 11.56
N ILE A 183 -28.56 -13.38 10.51
CA ILE A 183 -29.33 -14.26 9.62
C ILE A 183 -29.78 -15.53 10.36
N GLY A 184 -28.94 -16.06 11.26
CA GLY A 184 -29.29 -17.19 12.13
C GLY A 184 -30.29 -16.85 13.24
N ASN A 185 -30.25 -15.63 13.79
CA ASN A 185 -31.12 -15.13 14.87
C ASN A 185 -32.22 -14.17 14.40
N MET A 186 -32.47 -14.02 13.09
CA MET A 186 -33.77 -13.61 12.53
C MET A 186 -34.80 -14.72 12.80
N SER A 187 -34.95 -15.04 14.08
CA SER A 187 -35.89 -15.94 14.67
C SER A 187 -37.29 -15.32 14.57
N ALA A 188 -38.30 -16.17 14.67
CA ALA A 188 -39.72 -15.84 14.51
C ALA A 188 -40.19 -14.59 15.29
N HIS A 189 -39.45 -14.14 16.30
CA HIS A 189 -39.71 -12.93 17.08
C HIS A 189 -39.62 -11.63 16.25
N MET A 190 -38.69 -11.54 15.28
CA MET A 190 -38.60 -10.36 14.41
C MET A 190 -39.73 -10.34 13.35
N ARG A 191 -40.22 -11.52 12.92
CA ARG A 191 -41.44 -11.63 12.10
C ARG A 191 -42.70 -11.22 12.88
N GLY A 192 -42.75 -11.50 14.19
CA GLY A 192 -43.84 -11.06 15.09
C GLY A 192 -43.94 -9.53 15.20
N ASN A 193 -42.80 -8.83 15.20
CA ASN A 193 -42.73 -7.36 15.22
C ASN A 193 -42.86 -6.68 13.85
N ILE A 194 -43.20 -7.41 12.78
CA ILE A 194 -43.59 -6.79 11.50
C ILE A 194 -45.12 -6.78 11.33
N GLY A 195 -45.85 -7.55 12.16
CA GLY A 195 -47.32 -7.61 12.15
C GLY A 195 -48.04 -6.36 12.67
N TRP A 196 -47.39 -5.54 13.51
CA TRP A 196 -47.98 -4.32 14.09
C TRP A 196 -47.75 -3.03 13.29
N ILE A 197 -46.89 -3.04 12.25
CA ILE A 197 -46.55 -1.83 11.47
C ILE A 197 -47.48 -1.66 10.25
N ASN A 198 -48.22 -2.71 9.85
CA ASN A 198 -49.20 -2.67 8.75
C ASN A 198 -50.65 -2.85 9.22
N GLY A 199 -50.93 -2.74 10.52
CA GLY A 199 -52.25 -2.96 11.10
C GLY A 199 -52.57 -1.99 12.22
N SER A 200 -52.81 -0.72 11.87
CA SER A 200 -53.59 0.20 12.68
C SER A 200 -54.73 0.73 11.81
N GLU A 201 -55.86 0.02 11.84
CA GLU A 201 -57.19 0.64 11.73
C GLU A 201 -57.49 1.43 13.01
#